data_AF-A0A7Y3DQU1-F1
#
_entry.id   AF-A0A7Y3DQU1-F1
#
_cell.length_a   1.000
_cell.length_b   1.000
_cell.length_c   1.000
_cell.angle_alpha   90.00
_cell.angle_beta   90.00
_cell.angle_gamma   90.00
#
_symmetry.space_group_name_H-M   'P 1'
#
loop_
_entity.id
_entity.type
_entity.pdbx_description
1 polymer ?
#
loop_
_entity_poly.entity_id
_entity_poly.type
_entity_poly.pdbx_seq_one_letter_code
_entity_poly.pdbx_strand_id
1 'polypeptide(L)'
;MSASKFRIANPHGFTLVEIIATIIVMGILASFFIHFMGTAMDDSWKSVELVTGEAEAEAKIEEIIAYFTSQINDNADLANALSKVVTEFSGDATLNFIVFNSATGNEENDILGTNRNLKVTVEAPGNNLTTVLTRSRINSTDQIVYY
;
A
#
# COMPACT_ATOMS: atom_id res chain seq x y z
N MET A 1 68.44 -6.68 -23.15
CA MET A 1 67.11 -6.39 -22.58
C MET A 1 66.98 -4.89 -22.46
N SER A 2 66.07 -4.28 -23.23
CA SER A 2 65.87 -2.82 -23.27
C SER A 2 64.82 -2.45 -22.21
N ALA A 3 65.18 -1.60 -21.26
CA ALA A 3 64.24 -1.10 -20.26
C ALA A 3 63.33 -0.04 -20.89
N SER A 4 62.03 -0.30 -20.91
CA SER A 4 61.02 0.67 -21.31
C SER A 4 60.96 1.80 -20.27
N LYS A 5 61.30 3.03 -20.70
CA LYS A 5 61.15 4.24 -19.89
C LYS A 5 59.68 4.48 -19.60
N PHE A 6 59.26 4.30 -18.34
CA PHE A 6 58.00 4.82 -17.83
C PHE A 6 58.09 6.36 -17.82
N ARG A 7 57.37 7.01 -18.73
CA ARG A 7 57.32 8.48 -18.79
C ARG A 7 56.32 8.95 -17.75
N ILE A 8 56.80 9.36 -16.58
CA ILE A 8 56.01 10.12 -15.62
C ILE A 8 55.67 11.46 -16.30
N ALA A 9 54.38 11.76 -16.44
CA ALA A 9 53.90 13.04 -16.96
C ALA A 9 54.45 14.21 -16.11
N ASN A 10 54.69 15.35 -16.75
CA ASN A 10 55.33 16.58 -16.25
C ASN A 10 55.28 16.83 -14.71
N PRO A 11 56.41 17.24 -14.08
CA PRO A 11 56.49 17.52 -12.64
C PRO A 11 56.07 18.96 -12.26
N HIS A 12 55.16 19.58 -13.01
CA HIS A 12 54.68 20.93 -12.69
C HIS A 12 53.46 20.84 -11.77
N GLY A 13 53.54 21.49 -10.61
CA GLY A 13 52.41 21.59 -9.67
C GLY A 13 51.22 22.36 -10.26
N PHE A 14 50.05 22.21 -9.65
CA PHE A 14 48.83 22.91 -10.07
C PHE A 14 49.01 24.43 -10.03
N THR A 15 48.55 25.12 -11.07
CA THR A 15 48.54 26.58 -11.09
C THR A 15 47.40 27.13 -10.23
N LEU A 16 47.55 28.36 -9.71
CA LEU A 16 46.50 29.00 -8.89
C LEU A 16 45.16 29.06 -9.64
N VAL A 17 45.19 29.38 -10.94
CA VAL A 17 43.99 29.48 -11.78
C VAL A 17 43.29 28.14 -11.96
N GLU A 18 44.06 27.04 -12.05
CA GLU A 18 43.53 25.68 -12.19
C GLU A 18 42.87 25.20 -10.88
N ILE A 19 43.44 25.56 -9.73
CA ILE A 19 42.82 25.31 -8.41
C ILE A 19 41.51 26.08 -8.28
N ILE A 20 41.48 27.37 -8.65
CA ILE A 20 40.25 28.18 -8.58
C ILE A 20 39.19 27.61 -9.52
N ALA A 21 39.56 27.25 -10.75
CA ALA A 21 38.64 26.67 -11.72
C ALA A 21 38.06 25.33 -11.24
N THR A 22 38.87 24.45 -10.64
CA THR A 22 38.40 23.16 -10.11
C THR A 22 37.48 23.33 -8.91
N ILE A 23 37.75 24.27 -8.00
CA ILE A 23 36.87 24.57 -6.86
C ILE A 23 35.51 25.10 -7.34
N ILE A 24 35.51 26.01 -8.33
CA ILE A 24 34.26 26.57 -8.88
C ILE A 24 33.43 25.46 -9.53
N VAL A 25 34.05 24.63 -10.37
CA VAL A 25 33.38 23.50 -11.03
C VAL A 25 32.84 22.50 -10.00
N MET A 26 33.65 22.14 -8.99
CA MET A 26 33.20 21.27 -7.90
C MET A 26 32.05 21.86 -7.10
N GLY A 27 32.05 23.18 -6.84
CA GLY A 27 30.96 23.86 -6.13
C GLY A 27 29.63 23.80 -6.88
N ILE A 28 29.66 23.97 -8.21
CA ILE A 28 28.46 23.85 -9.06
C ILE A 28 27.97 22.39 -9.11
N LEU A 29 28.89 21.43 -9.24
CA LEU A 29 28.53 20.01 -9.23
C LEU A 29 27.96 19.58 -7.87
N ALA A 30 28.51 20.08 -6.77
CA ALA A 30 28.02 19.80 -5.42
C ALA A 30 26.59 20.32 -5.22
N SER A 31 26.24 21.49 -5.75
CA SER A 31 24.87 22.01 -5.61
C SER A 31 23.83 21.14 -6.33
N PHE A 32 24.15 20.64 -7.52
CA PHE A 32 23.27 19.70 -8.22
C PHE A 32 23.18 18.37 -7.48
N PHE A 33 24.31 17.86 -6.99
CA PHE A 33 24.37 16.58 -6.29
C PHE A 33 23.53 16.57 -5.00
N ILE A 34 23.60 17.64 -4.20
CA ILE A 34 22.81 17.75 -2.96
C ILE A 34 21.30 17.76 -3.27
N HIS A 35 20.89 18.45 -4.33
CA HIS A 35 19.48 18.52 -4.71
C HIS A 35 18.92 17.18 -5.18
N PHE A 36 19.67 16.46 -6.03
CA PHE A 36 19.28 15.13 -6.51
C PHE A 36 19.38 14.04 -5.42
N MET A 37 20.34 14.16 -4.51
CA MET A 37 20.47 13.23 -3.38
C MET A 37 19.32 13.37 -2.38
N GLY A 38 18.86 14.60 -2.11
CA GLY A 38 17.71 14.83 -1.23
C GLY A 38 16.42 14.23 -1.79
N THR A 39 16.16 14.42 -3.08
CA THR A 39 14.97 13.84 -3.75
C THR A 39 15.03 12.32 -3.83
N ALA A 40 16.18 11.75 -4.17
CA ALA A 40 16.34 10.30 -4.23
C ALA A 40 16.20 9.61 -2.86
N MET A 41 16.64 10.27 -1.78
CA MET A 41 16.47 9.74 -0.42
C MET A 41 15.02 9.78 0.05
N ASP A 42 14.31 10.88 -0.17
CA ASP A 42 12.89 11.01 0.22
C ASP A 42 12.00 10.00 -0.52
N ASP A 43 12.23 9.80 -1.82
CA ASP A 43 11.47 8.84 -2.63
C ASP A 43 11.76 7.37 -2.24
N SER A 44 12.99 7.09 -1.79
CA SER A 44 13.39 5.75 -1.34
C SER A 44 12.69 5.34 -0.04
N TRP A 45 12.58 6.26 0.93
CA TRP A 45 11.90 5.99 2.20
C TRP A 45 10.38 5.82 2.00
N LYS A 46 9.78 6.70 1.19
CA LYS A 46 8.36 6.67 0.89
C LYS A 46 7.91 5.35 0.25
N SER A 47 8.74 4.78 -0.63
CA SER A 47 8.44 3.50 -1.27
C SER A 47 8.37 2.34 -0.27
N VAL A 48 9.25 2.33 0.74
CA VAL A 48 9.19 1.32 1.82
C VAL A 48 7.94 1.52 2.67
N GLU A 49 7.64 2.76 3.07
CA GLU A 49 6.47 3.09 3.89
C GLU A 49 5.15 2.69 3.21
N LEU A 50 5.02 2.97 1.90
CA LEU A 50 3.86 2.56 1.11
C LEU A 50 3.70 1.05 1.07
N VAL A 51 4.78 0.30 0.77
CA VAL A 51 4.73 -1.17 0.68
C VAL A 51 4.42 -1.80 2.04
N THR A 52 5.02 -1.28 3.13
CA THR A 52 4.74 -1.80 4.48
C THR A 52 3.30 -1.55 4.88
N GLY A 53 2.78 -0.35 4.61
CA GLY A 53 1.41 -0.01 4.96
C GLY A 53 0.37 -0.73 4.10
N GLU A 54 0.67 -0.98 2.82
CA GLU A 54 -0.16 -1.81 1.96
C GLU A 54 -0.21 -3.26 2.46
N ALA A 55 0.94 -3.84 2.83
CA ALA A 55 1.01 -5.19 3.38
C ALA A 55 0.23 -5.34 4.71
N GLU A 56 0.27 -4.32 5.58
CA GLU A 56 -0.52 -4.30 6.82
C GLU A 56 -2.03 -4.23 6.53
N ALA A 57 -2.44 -3.40 5.58
CA ALA A 57 -3.83 -3.29 5.18
C ALA A 57 -4.36 -4.56 4.48
N GLU A 58 -3.54 -5.21 3.64
CA GLU A 58 -3.86 -6.51 3.06
C GLU A 58 -4.02 -7.58 4.14
N ALA A 59 -3.08 -7.68 5.09
CA ALA A 59 -3.18 -8.63 6.20
C ALA A 59 -4.48 -8.43 7.01
N LYS A 60 -4.91 -7.18 7.19
CA LYS A 60 -6.17 -6.85 7.85
C LYS A 60 -7.39 -7.24 7.04
N ILE A 61 -7.38 -7.04 5.73
CA ILE A 61 -8.47 -7.51 4.86
C ILE A 61 -8.57 -9.04 4.88
N GLU A 62 -7.43 -9.74 4.81
CA GLU A 62 -7.40 -11.20 4.88
C GLU A 62 -7.93 -11.72 6.23
N GLU A 63 -7.59 -11.06 7.34
CA GLU A 63 -8.15 -11.34 8.67
C GLU A 63 -9.68 -11.18 8.68
N ILE A 64 -10.19 -10.09 8.11
CA ILE A 64 -11.64 -9.82 8.02
C ILE A 64 -12.35 -10.88 7.16
N ILE A 65 -11.78 -11.26 6.00
CA ILE A 65 -12.40 -12.24 5.11
C ILE A 65 -12.37 -13.64 5.75
N ALA A 66 -11.27 -14.02 6.41
CA ALA A 66 -11.18 -15.28 7.13
C ALA A 66 -12.20 -15.35 8.28
N TYR A 67 -12.34 -14.26 9.06
CA TYR A 67 -13.34 -14.18 10.11
C TYR A 67 -14.77 -14.27 9.54
N PHE A 68 -15.07 -13.52 8.49
CA PHE A 68 -16.36 -13.60 7.79
C PHE A 68 -16.66 -15.03 7.30
N THR A 69 -15.67 -15.69 6.70
CA THR A 69 -15.82 -17.06 6.19
C THR A 69 -16.08 -18.05 7.33
N SER A 70 -15.44 -17.86 8.49
CA SER A 70 -15.77 -18.64 9.68
C SER A 70 -17.22 -18.43 10.13
N GLN A 71 -17.69 -17.18 10.17
CA GLN A 71 -19.06 -16.87 10.61
C GLN A 71 -20.14 -17.33 9.63
N ILE A 72 -19.88 -17.27 8.32
CA ILE A 72 -20.85 -17.73 7.31
C ILE A 72 -20.89 -19.26 7.20
N ASN A 73 -19.87 -19.96 7.69
CA ASN A 73 -19.86 -21.41 7.77
C ASN A 73 -20.57 -21.94 9.01
N ASP A 74 -20.71 -21.13 10.06
CA ASP A 74 -21.50 -21.47 11.24
C ASP A 74 -23.00 -21.29 10.98
N ASN A 75 -23.75 -22.39 11.09
CA ASN A 75 -25.20 -22.39 10.90
C ASN A 75 -25.96 -21.58 11.96
N ALA A 76 -25.39 -21.38 13.16
CA ALA A 76 -26.01 -20.57 14.20
C ALA A 76 -25.93 -19.07 13.88
N ASP A 77 -24.87 -18.67 13.16
CA ASP A 77 -24.53 -17.26 12.94
C ASP A 77 -24.71 -16.78 11.50
N LEU A 78 -25.15 -17.67 10.62
CA LEU A 78 -25.38 -17.43 9.19
C LEU A 78 -26.15 -16.12 8.89
N ALA A 79 -27.18 -15.82 9.69
CA ALA A 79 -27.99 -14.62 9.50
C ALA A 79 -27.28 -13.33 9.93
N ASN A 80 -26.34 -13.43 10.88
CA ASN A 80 -25.67 -12.31 11.54
C ASN A 80 -24.20 -12.17 11.16
N ALA A 81 -23.67 -13.03 10.27
CA ALA A 81 -22.25 -13.09 9.94
C ALA A 81 -21.66 -11.71 9.58
N LEU A 82 -22.35 -10.93 8.73
CA LEU A 82 -21.91 -9.59 8.35
C LEU A 82 -22.00 -8.58 9.52
N SER A 83 -23.03 -8.65 10.36
CA SER A 83 -23.15 -7.79 11.55
C SER A 83 -22.08 -8.09 12.60
N LYS A 84 -21.65 -9.34 12.70
CA LYS A 84 -20.51 -9.73 13.56
C LYS A 84 -19.20 -9.16 13.05
N VAL A 85 -18.96 -9.16 11.74
CA VAL A 85 -17.79 -8.50 11.13
C VAL A 85 -17.78 -7.01 11.49
N VAL A 86 -18.92 -6.32 11.38
CA VAL A 86 -19.04 -4.90 11.78
C VAL A 86 -18.69 -4.70 13.26
N THR A 87 -19.19 -5.58 14.13
CA THR A 87 -18.95 -5.47 15.58
C THR A 87 -17.47 -5.65 15.91
N GLU A 88 -16.82 -6.63 15.29
CA GLU A 88 -15.43 -6.99 15.58
C GLU A 88 -14.44 -5.96 15.01
N PHE A 89 -14.67 -5.48 13.79
CA PHE A 89 -13.66 -4.70 13.04
C PHE A 89 -14.00 -3.20 12.87
N SER A 90 -15.04 -2.68 13.53
CA SER A 90 -15.40 -1.24 13.44
C SER A 90 -14.31 -0.26 13.90
N GLY A 91 -13.33 -0.72 14.68
CA GLY A 91 -12.15 0.06 15.05
C GLY A 91 -10.99 0.00 14.05
N ASP A 92 -10.96 -1.04 13.21
CA ASP A 92 -9.85 -1.36 12.32
C ASP A 92 -10.15 -0.98 10.85
N ALA A 93 -11.43 -0.91 10.48
CA ALA A 93 -11.86 -0.66 9.12
C ALA A 93 -13.14 0.20 9.06
N THR A 94 -13.31 0.93 7.96
CA THR A 94 -14.59 1.57 7.63
C THR A 94 -15.54 0.54 7.03
N LEU A 95 -16.69 0.35 7.66
CA LEU A 95 -17.62 -0.75 7.38
C LEU A 95 -19.02 -0.19 7.12
N ASN A 96 -19.48 -0.27 5.87
CA ASN A 96 -20.77 0.28 5.46
C ASN A 96 -21.63 -0.77 4.75
N PHE A 97 -22.89 -0.90 5.16
CA PHE A 97 -23.84 -1.74 4.43
C PHE A 97 -24.27 -1.05 3.14
N ILE A 98 -24.14 -1.75 2.01
CA ILE A 98 -24.44 -1.19 0.69
C ILE A 98 -25.47 -2.04 -0.06
N VAL A 99 -26.21 -1.39 -0.95
CA VAL A 99 -27.11 -2.02 -1.91
C VAL A 99 -26.79 -1.49 -3.31
N PHE A 100 -26.96 -2.34 -4.32
CA PHE A 100 -26.88 -1.92 -5.71
C PHE A 100 -28.29 -1.67 -6.22
N ASN A 101 -28.55 -0.44 -6.67
CA ASN A 101 -29.84 -0.04 -7.18
C ASN A 101 -30.15 -0.83 -8.47
N SER A 102 -31.26 -1.57 -8.49
CA SER A 102 -31.62 -2.45 -9.62
C SER A 102 -32.01 -1.69 -10.90
N ALA A 103 -32.33 -0.39 -10.79
CA ALA A 103 -32.71 0.45 -11.93
C ALA A 103 -31.51 1.21 -12.54
N THR A 104 -30.53 1.62 -11.72
CA THR A 104 -29.40 2.45 -12.15
C THR A 104 -28.05 1.72 -12.11
N GLY A 105 -27.94 0.63 -11.35
CA GLY A 105 -26.70 -0.08 -11.08
C GLY A 105 -25.77 0.63 -10.09
N ASN A 106 -26.18 1.78 -9.52
CA ASN A 106 -25.34 2.55 -8.61
C ASN A 106 -25.26 1.91 -7.21
N GLU A 107 -24.11 2.11 -6.55
CA GLU A 107 -23.94 1.83 -5.13
C GLU A 107 -24.73 2.88 -4.31
N GLU A 108 -25.60 2.41 -3.42
CA GLU A 108 -26.37 3.22 -2.48
C GLU A 108 -26.23 2.63 -1.06
N ASN A 109 -26.40 3.47 -0.03
CA ASN A 109 -26.37 3.00 1.35
C ASN A 109 -27.59 2.11 1.63
N ASP A 110 -27.44 1.05 2.43
CA ASP A 110 -28.58 0.20 2.81
C ASP A 110 -29.47 0.92 3.84
N ILE A 111 -30.51 1.59 3.35
CA ILE A 111 -31.50 2.30 4.21
C ILE A 111 -32.56 1.33 4.75
N LEU A 112 -32.75 0.18 4.11
CA LEU A 112 -33.80 -0.79 4.44
C LEU A 112 -33.33 -1.82 5.48
N GLY A 113 -32.05 -1.80 5.85
CA GLY A 113 -31.46 -2.70 6.84
C GLY A 113 -31.45 -4.16 6.40
N THR A 114 -31.41 -4.40 5.09
CA THR A 114 -31.37 -5.77 4.55
C THR A 114 -30.03 -6.45 4.79
N ASN A 115 -28.98 -5.67 5.08
CA ASN A 115 -27.64 -6.07 5.50
C ASN A 115 -27.05 -7.17 4.62
N ARG A 116 -27.24 -7.06 3.30
CA ARG A 116 -26.88 -8.13 2.34
C ARG A 116 -25.44 -8.05 1.86
N ASN A 117 -24.94 -6.83 1.73
CA ASN A 117 -23.57 -6.56 1.31
C ASN A 117 -22.93 -5.60 2.30
N LEU A 118 -21.70 -5.89 2.67
CA LEU A 118 -20.87 -5.08 3.53
C LEU A 118 -19.66 -4.63 2.73
N LYS A 119 -19.55 -3.32 2.54
CA LYS A 119 -18.35 -2.68 2.02
C LYS A 119 -17.37 -2.48 3.15
N VAL A 120 -16.20 -3.07 3.01
CA VAL A 120 -15.10 -2.98 3.95
C VAL A 120 -14.00 -2.16 3.30
N THR A 121 -13.58 -1.09 3.95
CA THR A 121 -12.46 -0.26 3.50
C THR A 121 -11.42 -0.16 4.61
N VAL A 122 -10.20 -0.62 4.32
CA VAL A 122 -9.03 -0.45 5.18
C VAL A 122 -8.14 0.62 4.58
N GLU A 123 -7.76 1.60 5.39
CA GLU A 123 -6.89 2.69 4.98
C GLU A 123 -5.43 2.26 5.09
N ALA A 124 -4.66 2.47 4.02
CA ALA A 124 -3.21 2.30 3.99
C ALA A 124 -2.55 3.64 3.63
N PRO A 125 -1.26 3.85 3.99
CA PRO A 125 -0.48 4.97 3.49
C PRO A 125 -0.56 5.05 1.96
N GLY A 126 -1.18 6.11 1.46
CA GLY A 126 -1.27 6.40 0.02
C GLY A 126 -2.38 5.68 -0.77
N ASN A 127 -3.01 4.64 -0.22
CA ASN A 127 -4.05 3.85 -0.91
C ASN A 127 -5.15 3.38 0.06
N ASN A 128 -6.38 3.22 -0.44
CA ASN A 128 -7.47 2.59 0.31
C ASN A 128 -7.80 1.24 -0.32
N LEU A 129 -7.71 0.17 0.46
CA LEU A 129 -8.12 -1.15 0.00
C LEU A 129 -9.59 -1.36 0.34
N THR A 130 -10.38 -1.75 -0.64
CA THR A 130 -11.83 -1.95 -0.47
C THR A 130 -12.24 -3.31 -0.99
N THR A 131 -13.00 -4.04 -0.18
CA THR A 131 -13.65 -5.29 -0.58
C THR A 131 -15.13 -5.26 -0.25
N VAL A 132 -15.91 -6.07 -0.95
CA VAL A 132 -17.35 -6.22 -0.71
C VAL A 132 -17.63 -7.65 -0.29
N LEU A 133 -18.10 -7.81 0.94
CA LEU A 133 -18.55 -9.08 1.47
C LEU A 133 -20.04 -9.20 1.26
N THR A 134 -20.46 -10.23 0.53
CA THR A 134 -21.87 -10.54 0.31
C THR A 134 -22.21 -11.84 1.00
N ARG A 135 -23.42 -11.91 1.57
CA ARG A 135 -23.92 -13.14 2.16
C ARG A 135 -24.14 -14.20 1.09
N SER A 136 -23.16 -15.08 0.90
CA SER A 136 -23.16 -16.16 -0.10
C SER A 136 -24.01 -17.37 0.30
N ARG A 137 -24.24 -17.59 1.61
CA ARG A 137 -25.10 -18.65 2.15
C ARG A 137 -26.29 -18.03 2.90
N ILE A 138 -27.49 -18.53 2.61
CA ILE A 138 -28.74 -18.06 3.22
C ILE A 138 -29.50 -19.16 3.96
N ASN A 139 -29.19 -20.43 3.66
CA ASN A 139 -29.73 -21.61 4.33
C ASN A 139 -28.59 -22.51 4.83
N SER A 140 -28.87 -23.29 5.88
CA SER A 140 -27.91 -24.26 6.44
C SER A 140 -27.58 -25.42 5.49
N THR A 141 -28.41 -25.63 4.46
CA THR A 141 -28.20 -26.63 3.40
C THR A 141 -27.29 -26.15 2.28
N ASP A 142 -26.99 -24.85 2.22
CA ASP A 142 -26.13 -24.29 1.18
C ASP A 142 -24.70 -24.80 1.38
N GLN A 143 -23.96 -24.98 0.28
CA GLN A 143 -22.57 -25.45 0.35
C GLN A 143 -21.71 -24.52 1.21
N ILE A 144 -20.85 -25.11 2.03
CA ILE A 144 -19.90 -24.36 2.85
C ILE A 144 -18.85 -23.66 1.97
N VAL A 145 -18.41 -22.48 2.41
CA VAL A 145 -17.42 -21.67 1.71
C VAL A 145 -16.04 -22.07 2.21
N TYR A 146 -15.09 -22.31 1.31
CA TYR A 146 -13.69 -22.56 1.66
C TYR A 146 -12.88 -21.30 1.41
N TYR A 147 -12.07 -20.93 2.40
CA TYR A 147 -11.05 -19.89 2.32
C TYR A 147 -9.69 -20.55 2.10
#